data_AF-A0AB38D150-F1
#
_entry.id   AF-A0AB38D150-F1
#
_cell.length_a   1.000
_cell.length_b   1.000
_cell.length_c   1.000
_cell.angle_alpha   90.00
_cell.angle_beta   90.00
_cell.angle_gamma   90.00
#
_symmetry.space_group_name_H-M   'P 1'
#
loop_
_entity.id
_entity.type
_entity.pdbx_description
1 polymer ?
#
loop_
_entity_poly.entity_id
_entity_poly.type
_entity_poly.pdbx_seq_one_letter_code
_entity_poly.pdbx_strand_id
1 'polypeptide(L)'
;MQISDFTFTRHALERILDMQVDAETVRGALLGPEYVHPSPTYPHTDLYDYQDITLSVDRAMREVITVLWRWQEGWEADLARGQYHHRAVDAGKNLRRKTSSV
;
A
#
# COMPACT_ATOMS: atom_id res chain seq x y z
N MET A 1 -12.60 -15.10 16.27
CA MET A 1 -12.39 -14.35 15.01
C MET A 1 -10.90 -14.11 14.89
N GLN A 2 -10.21 -14.93 14.10
CA GLN A 2 -8.75 -14.85 13.97
C GLN A 2 -8.45 -13.66 13.07
N ILE A 3 -8.05 -12.55 13.68
CA ILE A 3 -7.42 -11.43 12.97
C ILE A 3 -6.08 -11.99 12.50
N SER A 4 -5.77 -11.80 11.23
CA SER A 4 -4.71 -12.48 10.48
C SER A 4 -3.35 -12.53 11.19
N ASP A 5 -2.50 -13.50 10.83
CA ASP A 5 -1.12 -13.65 11.37
C ASP A 5 -0.17 -12.50 10.94
N PHE A 6 -0.70 -11.32 10.61
CA PHE A 6 0.09 -10.17 10.17
C PHE A 6 0.16 -9.11 11.28
N THR A 7 1.35 -8.54 11.46
CA THR A 7 1.56 -7.33 12.28
C THR A 7 1.73 -6.11 11.37
N PHE A 8 1.65 -4.92 11.96
CA PHE A 8 1.88 -3.67 11.25
C PHE A 8 2.96 -2.88 11.96
N THR A 9 3.90 -2.33 11.20
CA THR A 9 4.77 -1.29 11.73
C THR A 9 3.97 -0.02 12.02
N ARG A 10 4.48 0.84 12.91
CA ARG A 10 3.89 2.17 13.16
C ARG A 10 3.76 2.97 11.86
N HIS A 11 4.79 2.90 11.01
CA HIS A 11 4.83 3.60 9.73
C HIS A 11 3.69 3.15 8.80
N ALA A 12 3.42 1.85 8.70
CA ALA A 12 2.30 1.35 7.90
C ALA A 12 0.95 1.88 8.40
N LEU A 13 0.72 1.87 9.72
CA LEU A 13 -0.52 2.37 10.31
C LEU A 13 -0.72 3.86 10.05
N GLU A 14 0.33 4.67 10.24
CA GLU A 14 0.31 6.10 9.90
C GLU A 14 -0.07 6.30 8.42
N ARG A 15 0.53 5.53 7.51
CA ARG A 15 0.24 5.61 6.07
C ARG A 15 -1.20 5.23 5.72
N ILE A 16 -1.75 4.18 6.33
CA ILE A 16 -3.15 3.77 6.13
C ILE A 16 -4.09 4.92 6.51
N LEU A 17 -3.84 5.56 7.66
CA LEU A 17 -4.63 6.69 8.14
C LEU A 17 -4.49 7.91 7.23
N ASP A 18 -3.27 8.26 6.82
CA ASP A 18 -3.04 9.41 5.92
C ASP A 18 -3.74 9.25 4.58
N MET A 19 -3.63 8.06 3.99
CA MET A 19 -4.24 7.73 2.70
C MET A 19 -5.76 7.56 2.82
N GLN A 20 -6.28 7.48 4.05
CA GLN A 20 -7.67 7.21 4.37
C GLN A 20 -8.16 5.90 3.74
N VAL A 21 -7.30 4.88 3.78
CA VAL A 21 -7.66 3.54 3.29
C VAL A 21 -8.54 2.88 4.34
N ASP A 22 -9.70 2.37 3.91
CA ASP A 22 -10.62 1.70 4.81
C ASP A 22 -10.08 0.31 5.24
N ALA A 23 -10.57 -0.17 6.39
CA ALA A 23 -10.12 -1.42 6.97
C ALA A 23 -10.45 -2.65 6.11
N GLU A 24 -11.54 -2.63 5.33
CA GLU A 24 -11.93 -3.75 4.48
C GLU A 24 -11.00 -3.87 3.27
N THR A 25 -10.54 -2.75 2.71
CA THR A 25 -9.53 -2.74 1.65
C THR A 25 -8.19 -3.30 2.15
N VAL A 26 -7.73 -2.90 3.34
CA VAL A 26 -6.51 -3.46 3.95
C VAL A 26 -6.66 -4.96 4.21
N ARG A 27 -7.83 -5.37 4.73
CA ARG A 27 -8.14 -6.78 4.98
C ARG A 27 -8.15 -7.60 3.68
N GLY A 28 -8.77 -7.08 2.62
CA GLY A 28 -8.79 -7.69 1.29
C GLY A 28 -7.38 -7.91 0.76
N ALA A 29 -6.52 -6.89 0.87
CA ALA A 29 -5.12 -6.99 0.45
C ALA A 29 -4.34 -8.08 1.21
N LEU A 30 -4.61 -8.28 2.51
CA LEU A 30 -3.90 -9.28 3.32
C LEU A 30 -4.41 -10.71 3.14
N LEU A 31 -5.71 -10.89 2.89
CA LEU A 31 -6.36 -12.20 2.87
C LEU A 31 -6.59 -12.76 1.46
N GLY A 32 -6.70 -11.88 0.47
CA GLY A 32 -6.97 -12.23 -0.92
C GLY A 32 -6.42 -11.17 -1.88
N PRO A 33 -5.11 -10.92 -1.89
CA PRO A 33 -4.50 -10.00 -2.86
C PRO A 33 -4.75 -10.47 -4.29
N GLU A 34 -4.90 -9.53 -5.22
CA GLU A 34 -5.02 -9.83 -6.64
C GLU A 34 -3.71 -10.38 -7.21
N TYR A 35 -2.60 -9.80 -6.75
CA TYR A 35 -1.25 -10.20 -7.13
C TYR A 35 -0.32 -10.12 -5.93
N VAL A 36 0.56 -11.11 -5.82
CA VAL A 36 1.69 -11.09 -4.88
C VAL A 36 2.96 -11.25 -5.69
N HIS A 37 3.89 -10.32 -5.53
CA HIS A 37 5.17 -10.38 -6.23
C HIS A 37 6.30 -9.80 -5.38
N PRO A 38 7.55 -10.26 -5.54
CA PRO A 38 8.66 -9.73 -4.78
C PRO A 38 8.88 -8.24 -5.08
N SER A 39 9.31 -7.51 -4.06
CA SER A 39 9.74 -6.12 -4.24
C SER A 39 11.09 -6.08 -4.98
N PRO A 40 11.22 -5.31 -6.08
CA PRO A 40 12.48 -5.19 -6.80
C PRO A 40 13.54 -4.43 -5.99
N THR A 41 13.11 -3.57 -5.07
CA THR A 41 13.99 -2.71 -4.25
C THR A 41 14.37 -3.36 -2.93
N TYR A 42 13.45 -4.14 -2.33
CA TYR A 42 13.61 -4.71 -0.99
C TYR A 42 13.48 -6.24 -1.04
N PRO A 43 14.60 -7.00 -1.16
CA PRO A 43 14.56 -8.43 -1.48
C PRO A 43 13.82 -9.32 -0.47
N HIS A 44 13.65 -8.88 0.78
CA HIS A 44 12.94 -9.63 1.83
C HIS A 44 11.43 -9.36 1.85
N THR A 45 10.94 -8.44 1.02
CA THR A 45 9.54 -8.02 1.04
C THR A 45 8.79 -8.47 -0.22
N ASP A 46 7.54 -8.85 -0.01
CA ASP A 46 6.57 -9.07 -1.07
C ASP A 46 5.60 -7.90 -1.12
N LEU A 47 5.13 -7.59 -2.32
CA LEU A 47 4.15 -6.57 -2.62
C LEU A 47 2.81 -7.25 -2.88
N TYR A 48 1.82 -6.91 -2.07
CA TYR A 48 0.46 -7.44 -2.09
C TYR A 48 -0.43 -6.37 -2.71
N ASP A 49 -0.75 -6.55 -3.99
CA ASP A 49 -1.60 -5.64 -4.75
C ASP A 49 -3.07 -5.98 -4.55
N TYR A 50 -3.88 -4.97 -4.27
CA TYR A 50 -5.33 -5.12 -4.16
C TYR A 50 -6.01 -3.79 -4.46
N GLN A 51 -6.89 -3.77 -5.47
CA GLN A 51 -7.57 -2.57 -5.93
C GLN A 51 -6.58 -1.42 -6.18
N ASP A 52 -6.64 -0.38 -5.35
CA ASP A 52 -5.89 0.87 -5.50
C ASP A 52 -4.65 0.95 -4.61
N ILE A 53 -4.39 -0.06 -3.79
CA ILE A 53 -3.26 -0.08 -2.87
C ILE A 53 -2.31 -1.24 -3.13
N THR A 54 -1.09 -1.06 -2.66
CA THR A 54 -0.08 -2.10 -2.52
C THR A 54 0.42 -2.11 -1.08
N LEU A 55 0.36 -3.27 -0.42
CA LEU A 55 1.02 -3.47 0.88
C LEU A 55 2.42 -4.06 0.66
N SER A 56 3.44 -3.46 1.27
CA SER A 56 4.77 -4.06 1.34
C SER A 56 4.88 -4.87 2.62
N VAL A 57 5.14 -6.17 2.50
CA VAL A 57 5.08 -7.14 3.59
C VAL A 57 6.41 -7.87 3.72
N ASP A 58 7.01 -7.87 4.90
CA ASP A 58 8.16 -8.74 5.21
C ASP A 58 7.71 -10.21 5.19
N ARG A 59 8.34 -11.01 4.33
CA ARG A 59 7.94 -12.42 4.14
C ARG A 59 8.16 -13.29 5.38
N ALA A 60 9.24 -13.06 6.11
CA ALA A 60 9.64 -13.92 7.21
C ALA A 60 8.84 -13.59 8.47
N MET A 61 8.68 -12.31 8.75
CA MET A 61 8.02 -11.80 9.96
C MET A 61 6.51 -11.65 9.77
N ARG A 62 6.01 -11.70 8.52
CA ARG A 62 4.63 -11.38 8.17
C ARG A 62 4.23 -10.00 8.71
N GLU A 63 5.11 -9.03 8.56
CA GLU A 63 4.90 -7.66 9.04
C GLU A 63 4.65 -6.71 7.87
N VAL A 64 3.58 -5.92 7.94
CA VAL A 64 3.28 -4.87 6.98
C VAL A 64 4.18 -3.66 7.27
N ILE A 65 5.11 -3.40 6.36
CA ILE A 65 6.11 -2.34 6.49
C ILE A 65 5.53 -0.99 6.07
N THR A 66 4.77 -0.95 4.97
CA THR A 66 4.14 0.28 4.49
C THR A 66 2.96 -0.02 3.56
N VAL A 67 2.13 0.99 3.31
CA VAL A 67 1.09 0.98 2.26
C VAL A 67 1.35 2.10 1.26
N LEU A 68 1.16 1.77 -0.01
CA LEU A 68 1.39 2.66 -1.15
C LEU A 68 0.14 2.70 -2.02
N TRP A 69 -0.07 3.81 -2.72
CA TRP A 69 -0.98 3.81 -3.86
C TRP A 69 -0.38 2.95 -4.95
N ARG A 70 -1.19 2.06 -5.52
CA ARG A 70 -0.80 1.23 -6.66
C ARG A 70 -0.75 2.05 -7.95
N TRP A 71 -1.65 3.03 -8.05
CA TRP A 71 -1.88 3.83 -9.25
C TRP A 71 -1.53 5.30 -9.07
N GLN A 72 -1.10 5.93 -10.15
CA GLN A 72 -0.78 7.34 -10.20
C GLN A 72 -2.00 8.21 -9.81
N GLU A 73 -3.20 7.83 -10.24
CA GLU A 73 -4.43 8.57 -9.97
C GLU A 73 -4.76 8.63 -8.48
N GLY A 74 -4.55 7.51 -7.75
CA GLY A 74 -4.73 7.47 -6.30
C GLY A 74 -3.73 8.39 -5.58
N TRP A 75 -2.48 8.40 -6.04
CA TRP A 75 -1.45 9.29 -5.51
C TRP A 75 -1.73 10.76 -5.81
N GLU A 76 -2.14 11.12 -7.02
CA GLU A 76 -2.47 12.50 -7.39
C GLU A 76 -3.68 13.03 -6.61
N ALA A 77 -4.71 12.20 -6.44
CA ALA A 77 -5.88 12.54 -5.64
C ALA A 77 -5.50 12.77 -4.17
N ASP A 78 -4.65 11.90 -3.62
CA ASP A 78 -4.13 12.05 -2.26
C ASP A 78 -3.28 13.32 -2.13
N LEU A 79 -2.42 13.60 -3.11
CA LEU A 79 -1.60 14.81 -3.18
C LEU A 79 -2.44 16.10 -3.14
N ALA A 80 -3.52 16.12 -3.91
CA ALA A 80 -4.44 17.26 -4.00
C ALA A 80 -5.17 17.55 -2.66
N ARG A 81 -5.30 16.56 -1.76
CA ARG A 81 -5.92 16.77 -0.42
C ARG A 81 -5.04 17.60 0.53
N GLY A 82 -3.75 17.75 0.25
CA GLY A 82 -2.91 18.78 0.87
C GLY A 82 -2.53 18.57 2.35
N GLN A 83 -2.63 17.36 2.91
CA GLN A 83 -2.37 17.09 4.34
C GLN A 83 -1.11 16.24 4.62
N TYR A 84 -0.03 16.43 3.87
CA TYR A 84 1.23 15.76 4.16
C TYR A 84 2.05 16.58 5.15
N HIS A 85 1.73 16.48 6.45
CA HIS A 85 2.48 17.08 7.56
C HIS A 85 3.99 16.79 7.44
N HIS A 86 4.74 17.69 6.80
CA HIS A 86 6.21 17.70 6.66
C HIS A 86 6.87 16.62 5.78
N ARG A 87 6.16 15.97 4.84
CA ARG A 87 6.78 14.95 3.97
C ARG A 87 7.23 15.49 2.62
N ALA A 88 8.40 15.04 2.17
CA ALA A 88 8.85 15.23 0.80
C ALA A 88 7.83 14.55 -0.14
N VAL A 89 7.32 15.31 -1.10
CA VAL A 89 6.51 14.79 -2.21
C VAL A 89 7.45 13.97 -3.08
N ASP A 90 7.74 12.73 -2.69
CA ASP A 90 8.49 11.83 -3.56
C ASP A 90 7.54 11.48 -4.70
N ALA A 91 7.89 11.95 -5.88
CA ALA A 91 6.99 12.15 -7.01
C ALA A 91 6.58 10.84 -7.67
N GLY A 92 5.82 9.99 -6.99
CA GLY A 92 5.20 8.78 -7.54
C GLY A 92 6.10 7.96 -8.47
N LYS A 93 7.42 7.95 -8.23
CA LYS A 93 8.38 7.43 -9.20
C LYS A 93 8.07 5.95 -9.38
N ASN A 94 7.67 5.57 -10.58
CA ASN A 94 7.25 4.23 -11.00
C ASN A 94 5.78 3.83 -10.76
N LEU A 95 4.89 4.76 -10.40
CA LEU A 95 3.44 4.45 -10.38
C LEU A 95 2.91 4.25 -11.79
N ARG A 96 2.06 3.23 -11.96
CA ARG A 96 1.36 2.98 -13.23
C ARG A 96 0.06 3.80 -13.26
N ARG A 97 -0.38 4.19 -14.45
CA ARG A 97 -1.73 4.72 -14.65
C ARG A 97 -2.72 3.56 -14.78
N LYS A 98 -3.94 3.75 -14.29
CA LYS A 98 -5.02 2.80 -14.59
C LYS A 98 -5.24 2.82 -16.10
N THR A 99 -5.00 1.70 -16.77
CA THR A 99 -5.44 1.56 -18.16
C THR A 99 -6.96 1.54 -18.17
N SER A 100 -7.58 2.60 -18.70
CA SER A 100 -9.01 2.61 -19.01
C SER A 100 -9.28 1.43 -19.94
N SER A 101 -9.94 0.39 -19.42
CA SER A 101 -10.47 -0.66 -20.27
C SER A 101 -11.63 -0.04 -21.04
N VAL A 102 -11.49 0.01 -22.37
CA VAL A 102 -12.55 0.41 -23.31
C VAL A 102 -13.61 -0.68 -23.36
#